data_AF-A0A5B2Z6K9-F1
#
_entry.id   AF-A0A5B2Z6K9-F1
#
_cell.length_a   1.000
_cell.length_b   1.000
_cell.length_c   1.000
_cell.angle_alpha   90.00
_cell.angle_beta   90.00
_cell.angle_gamma   90.00
#
_symmetry.space_group_name_H-M   'P 1'
#
loop_
_entity.id
_entity.type
_entity.pdbx_description
1 polymer ?
#
loop_
_entity_poly.entity_id
_entity_poly.type
_entity_poly.pdbx_seq_one_letter_code
_entity_poly.pdbx_strand_id
1 'polypeptide(L)' 'MTRIIHKEDKGPMQIKVGNESKWICMCGLTNNQPFCDGSHKKTADEEAGKVYQYNPDGTRTELK' A
#
# COMPACT_ATOMS: atom_id res chain seq x y z
N MET A 1 22.20 -1.02 -2.24
CA MET A 1 21.51 -1.20 -3.52
C MET A 1 20.03 -0.89 -3.28
N THR A 2 19.55 0.25 -3.77
CA THR A 2 18.13 0.61 -3.72
C THR A 2 17.45 0.12 -5.00
N ARG A 3 16.21 -0.36 -4.87
CA ARG A 3 15.37 -0.79 -6.00
C ARG A 3 14.03 -0.08 -5.93
N ILE A 4 13.48 0.27 -7.08
CA ILE A 4 12.12 0.80 -7.19
C ILE A 4 11.16 -0.39 -7.28
N ILE A 5 10.14 -0.42 -6.43
CA ILE A 5 9.07 -1.41 -6.48
C ILE A 5 7.79 -0.70 -6.89
N HIS A 6 7.19 -1.16 -7.98
CA HIS A 6 5.87 -0.70 -8.42
C HIS A 6 4.80 -1.42 -7.60
N LYS A 7 3.92 -0.65 -6.97
CA LYS A 7 2.78 -1.14 -6.19
C LYS A 7 1.51 -0.56 -6.79
N GLU A 8 0.68 -1.43 -7.38
CA GLU A 8 -0.58 -1.03 -8.02
C GLU A 8 -1.80 -1.34 -7.14
N ASP A 9 -1.67 -2.31 -6.25
CA ASP A 9 -2.76 -2.72 -5.35
C ASP A 9 -3.07 -1.62 -4.32
N LYS A 10 -4.30 -1.10 -4.36
CA LYS A 10 -4.80 -0.06 -3.44
C LYS A 10 -5.37 -0.62 -2.12
N GLY A 11 -5.31 -1.93 -1.91
CA GLY A 11 -5.99 -2.60 -0.80
C GLY A 11 -5.29 -3.86 -0.33
N PRO A 12 -5.72 -4.43 0.81
CA PRO A 12 -5.13 -5.65 1.31
C PRO A 12 -5.67 -6.90 0.63
N MET A 13 -4.85 -7.95 0.58
CA MET A 13 -5.28 -9.29 0.21
C MET A 13 -5.79 -10.04 1.43
N GLN A 14 -6.98 -10.61 1.35
CA GLN A 14 -7.50 -11.51 2.38
C GLN A 14 -6.89 -12.91 2.20
N ILE A 15 -6.31 -13.45 3.27
CA ILE A 15 -5.83 -14.83 3.34
C ILE A 15 -6.61 -15.55 4.44
N LYS A 16 -7.14 -16.74 4.13
CA LYS A 16 -7.78 -17.62 5.12
C LYS A 16 -6.75 -18.55 5.73
N VAL A 17 -6.62 -18.52 7.05
CA VAL A 17 -5.76 -19.41 7.84
C VAL A 17 -6.68 -20.22 8.77
N GLY A 18 -7.04 -21.42 8.34
CA GLY A 18 -8.12 -22.19 8.97
C GLY A 18 -9.44 -21.41 8.88
N ASN A 19 -10.04 -21.14 10.04
CA ASN A 19 -11.29 -20.36 10.15
C ASN A 19 -11.07 -18.85 10.35
N GLU A 20 -9.81 -18.41 10.45
CA GLU A 20 -9.49 -16.99 10.63
C GLU A 20 -9.17 -16.31 9.29
N SER A 21 -9.56 -15.04 9.16
CA SER A 21 -9.12 -14.17 8.08
C SER A 21 -7.98 -13.29 8.52
N LYS A 22 -6.89 -13.27 7.75
CA LYS A 22 -5.79 -12.31 7.88
C LYS A 22 -5.77 -11.41 6.65
N TRP A 23 -5.32 -10.17 6.83
CA TRP A 23 -5.27 -9.17 5.77
C TRP A 23 -3.81 -8.77 5.55
N ILE A 24 -3.29 -9.07 4.37
CA ILE A 24 -1.91 -8.78 3.99
C ILE A 24 -1.86 -7.48 3.22
N CYS A 25 -0.95 -6.58 3.61
CA CYS A 25 -0.78 -5.30 2.94
C CYS A 25 -0.19 -5.51 1.54
N MET A 26 -0.90 -5.05 0.52
CA MET A 26 -0.40 -5.00 -0.85
C MET A 26 0.01 -3.58 -1.28
N CYS A 27 -0.60 -2.54 -0.69
CA CYS A 27 -0.33 -1.13 -1.01
C CYS A 27 1.07 -0.62 -0.66
N GLY A 28 1.80 -1.31 0.23
CA GLY A 28 3.16 -0.92 0.62
C GLY A 28 3.28 0.24 1.62
N LEU A 29 2.16 0.78 2.12
CA LEU A 29 2.15 1.93 3.04
C LEU A 29 1.96 1.58 4.53
N THR A 30 1.86 0.30 4.87
CA THR A 30 1.67 -0.10 6.27
C THR A 30 2.94 0.12 7.09
N ASN A 31 2.75 0.50 8.35
CA ASN A 31 3.81 0.49 9.35
C ASN A 31 3.91 -0.86 10.10
N ASN A 32 3.09 -1.85 9.71
CA ASN A 32 2.95 -3.14 10.38
C ASN A 32 3.08 -4.31 9.38
N GLN A 33 4.03 -4.22 8.44
CA GLN A 33 4.24 -5.24 7.43
C GLN A 33 4.52 -6.61 8.11
N PRO A 34 3.91 -7.73 7.66
CA PRO A 34 3.17 -7.89 6.40
C PRO A 34 1.67 -7.54 6.45
N PHE A 35 1.15 -7.16 7.60
CA PHE A 35 -0.28 -7.02 7.82
C PHE A 35 -0.81 -5.66 7.40
N CYS A 36 -2.10 -5.62 7.06
CA CYS A 36 -2.79 -4.37 6.80
C CYS A 36 -3.16 -3.66 8.10
N ASP A 37 -2.80 -2.38 8.22
CA ASP A 37 -3.18 -1.48 9.32
C ASP A 37 -4.20 -0.40 8.90
N GLY A 38 -4.66 -0.44 7.64
CA GLY A 38 -5.60 0.55 7.08
C GLY A 38 -4.94 1.72 6.35
N SER A 39 -3.60 1.81 6.32
CA SER A 39 -2.87 2.88 5.60
C SER A 39 -3.18 2.93 4.10
N HIS A 40 -3.65 1.83 3.52
CA HIS A 40 -4.09 1.76 2.12
C HIS A 40 -5.17 2.78 1.77
N LYS A 41 -5.93 3.29 2.76
CA LYS A 41 -6.92 4.37 2.54
C LYS A 41 -6.32 5.64 1.93
N LYS A 42 -5.02 5.88 2.10
CA LYS A 42 -4.28 7.00 1.48
C LYS A 42 -4.14 6.87 -0.04
N THR A 43 -4.45 5.70 -0.61
CA THR A 43 -4.39 5.42 -2.05
C THR A 43 -5.76 5.57 -2.73
N ALA A 44 -6.83 5.82 -1.96
CA ALA A 44 -8.21 5.78 -2.45
C ALA A 44 -8.52 6.87 -3.50
N ASP A 45 -7.82 7.99 -3.43
CA ASP A 45 -7.96 9.16 -4.30
C ASP A 45 -6.82 9.27 -5.33
N GLU A 46 -6.00 8.23 -5.48
CA GLU A 46 -5.01 8.16 -6.56
C GLU A 46 -5.71 8.00 -7.91
N GLU A 47 -5.35 8.84 -8.88
CA GLU A 47 -5.88 8.75 -10.23
C GLU A 47 -5.19 7.62 -11.00
N ALA A 48 -5.93 6.98 -11.91
CA ALA A 48 -5.39 5.94 -12.76
C ALA A 48 -4.32 6.52 -13.71
N GLY A 49 -3.18 5.82 -13.83
CA GLY A 49 -2.09 6.20 -14.72
C GLY A 49 -1.11 7.24 -14.15
N LYS A 50 -1.36 7.75 -12.93
CA LYS A 50 -0.41 8.60 -12.21
C LYS A 50 0.45 7.79 -11.26
N VAL A 51 1.69 8.22 -11.04
CA VAL A 51 2.60 7.61 -10.07
C VAL A 51 2.66 8.51 -8.83
N TYR A 52 2.56 7.92 -7.64
CA TYR A 52 2.66 8.65 -6.39
C TYR A 52 3.86 8.17 -5.57
N GLN A 53 4.70 9.11 -5.14
CA GLN A 53 5.78 8.87 -4.18
C GLN A 53 5.33 9.33 -2.80
N TYR A 54 5.38 8.42 -1.82
CA TYR A 54 5.09 8.73 -0.42
C TYR A 54 6.38 9.10 0.31
N ASN A 55 6.41 10.30 0.87
CA ASN A 55 7.57 10.87 1.53
C ASN A 55 7.61 10.51 3.03
N PRO A 56 8.79 10.50 3.66
CA PRO A 56 8.92 10.19 5.09
C PRO A 56 8.17 11.15 6.03
N ASP A 57 7.92 12.39 5.58
CA ASP A 57 7.15 13.41 6.31
C ASP A 57 5.63 13.17 6.26
N GLY A 58 5.18 12.11 5.57
CA GLY A 58 3.77 11.76 5.41
C GLY A 58 3.08 12.48 4.25
N THR A 59 3.78 13.34 3.52
CA THR A 59 3.27 13.93 2.27
C THR A 59 3.39 12.95 1.10
N ARG A 60 2.70 13.24 -0.01
CA ARG A 60 2.87 12.52 -1.27
C ARG A 60 3.17 13.48 -2.40
N THR A 61 3.97 13.03 -3.36
CA THR A 61 4.31 13.77 -4.58
C THR A 61 3.83 12.97 -5.79
N GLU A 62 3.10 13.60 -6.70
CA GLU A 62 2.81 13.03 -8.02
C GLU A 62 4.10 13.04 -8.86
N LEU A 63 4.53 11.86 -9.26
CA LEU A 63 5.57 11.65 -10.25
C LEU A 63 4.89 11.45 -11.61
N LYS A 64 5.39 12.16 -12.63
CA LYS A 64 4.88 12.16 -14.01
C LYS A 64 4.48 10.78 -14.53
#